data_AF-A0A1D8P424-F1
#
_entry.id   AF-A0A1D8P424-F1
#
_cell.length_a   1.000
_cell.length_b   1.000
_cell.length_c   1.000
_cell.angle_alpha   90.00
_cell.angle_beta   90.00
_cell.angle_gamma   90.00
#
_symmetry.space_group_name_H-M   'P 1'
#
loop_
_entity.id
_entity.type
_entity.pdbx_description
1 polymer ?
#
loop_
_entity_poly.entity_id
_entity_poly.type
_entity_poly.pdbx_seq_one_letter_code
_entity_poly.pdbx_strand_id
1 'polypeptide(L)'
;MRKTVKNRQTQIEILAGDGNLTELKKIFDSGYSQLELDVALENAIAYSRIKTADYLLELGADFSNYDYQGIYYAAHNNELSGMKYAIAKGVDINVNNGMLLNTAIVTFTNTKDIEMIKWLMENGADRNHLTESSIDLIERYGTDELKSIIDTPTKKTVKIIDSWNITGFGIIAELENIHDGITKGTKLKSQETGLTWIVESRIVETLAIDSLKRFPNETETPMHLNFKSVSKLENAKETIIKKNRNRVFKYRLKPSKQNEKPKNGEILLIE
;
A
#
# COMPACT_ATOMS: atom_id res chain seq x y z
N MET A 1 -30.05 33.63 13.10
CA MET A 1 -29.50 32.42 12.44
C MET A 1 -28.96 32.81 11.07
N ARG A 2 -27.65 33.07 10.93
CA ARG A 2 -27.02 33.16 9.61
C ARG A 2 -26.66 31.74 9.20
N LYS A 3 -27.37 31.18 8.22
CA LYS A 3 -26.89 29.99 7.49
C LYS A 3 -25.64 30.45 6.73
N THR A 4 -24.46 30.26 7.33
CA THR A 4 -23.20 30.44 6.61
C THR A 4 -23.21 29.41 5.50
N VAL A 5 -23.36 29.85 4.25
CA VAL A 5 -23.16 29.00 3.08
C VAL A 5 -21.71 28.54 3.18
N LYS A 6 -21.50 27.28 3.59
CA LYS A 6 -20.15 26.69 3.59
C LYS A 6 -19.64 26.76 2.16
N ASN A 7 -18.41 27.24 1.96
CA ASN A 7 -17.75 27.24 0.65
C ASN A 7 -17.83 25.81 0.07
N ARG A 8 -17.98 25.68 -1.25
CA ARG A 8 -18.12 24.40 -1.97
C ARG A 8 -17.11 23.36 -1.50
N GLN A 9 -15.85 23.76 -1.36
CA GLN A 9 -14.79 22.87 -0.83
C GLN A 9 -15.12 22.34 0.56
N THR A 10 -15.51 23.20 1.51
CA THR A 10 -15.93 22.78 2.85
C THR A 10 -17.14 21.84 2.82
N GLN A 11 -18.05 21.99 1.86
CA GLN A 11 -19.15 21.04 1.69
C GLN A 11 -18.64 19.67 1.23
N ILE A 12 -17.70 19.64 0.28
CA ILE A 12 -17.08 18.41 -0.21
C ILE A 12 -16.35 17.68 0.92
N GLU A 13 -15.50 18.38 1.68
CA GLU A 13 -14.76 17.83 2.83
C GLU A 13 -15.71 17.14 3.82
N ILE A 14 -16.76 17.85 4.24
CA ILE A 14 -17.74 17.35 5.20
C ILE A 14 -18.53 16.17 4.65
N LEU A 15 -19.07 16.28 3.44
CA LEU A 15 -19.87 15.20 2.86
C LEU A 15 -19.04 13.94 2.64
N ALA A 16 -17.78 14.09 2.25
CA ALA A 16 -16.87 12.97 2.09
C ALA A 16 -16.52 12.32 3.44
N GLY A 17 -16.17 13.13 4.45
CA GLY A 17 -15.86 12.66 5.81
C GLY A 17 -17.06 12.08 6.56
N ASP A 18 -18.28 12.56 6.29
CA ASP A 18 -19.53 11.99 6.81
C ASP A 18 -19.96 10.73 6.06
N GLY A 19 -19.39 10.48 4.88
CA GLY A 19 -19.79 9.38 4.01
C GLY A 19 -21.13 9.61 3.31
N ASN A 20 -21.58 10.87 3.19
CA ASN A 20 -22.80 11.25 2.50
C ASN A 20 -22.59 11.27 0.98
N LEU A 21 -22.44 10.06 0.42
CA LEU A 21 -22.13 9.84 -0.98
C LEU A 21 -23.21 10.39 -1.93
N THR A 22 -24.48 10.39 -1.51
CA THR A 22 -25.59 10.89 -2.34
C THR A 22 -25.47 12.38 -2.62
N GLU A 23 -25.24 13.19 -1.58
CA GLU A 23 -25.06 14.63 -1.76
C GLU A 23 -23.71 14.97 -2.39
N LEU A 24 -22.65 14.21 -2.06
CA LEU A 24 -21.35 14.39 -2.70
C LEU A 24 -21.43 14.19 -4.23
N LYS A 25 -22.17 13.16 -4.69
CA LYS A 25 -22.43 12.93 -6.12
C LYS A 25 -23.12 14.13 -6.78
N LYS A 26 -24.16 14.69 -6.15
CA LYS A 26 -24.85 15.88 -6.67
C LYS A 26 -23.93 17.09 -6.85
N ILE A 27 -22.96 17.27 -5.94
CA ILE A 27 -21.97 18.36 -6.07
C ILE A 27 -21.04 18.12 -7.28
N PHE A 28 -20.71 16.86 -7.57
CA PHE A 28 -19.84 16.47 -8.68
C PHE A 28 -20.56 16.37 -10.03
N ASP A 29 -21.89 16.24 -10.06
CA ASP A 29 -22.68 16.30 -11.30
C ASP A 29 -22.53 17.65 -12.02
N SER A 30 -22.23 18.74 -11.28
CA SER A 30 -21.91 20.05 -11.86
C SER A 30 -20.45 20.18 -12.33
N GLY A 31 -19.71 19.07 -12.38
CA GLY A 31 -18.26 19.02 -12.61
C GLY A 31 -17.45 19.03 -11.31
N TYR A 32 -16.18 18.64 -11.43
CA TYR A 32 -15.20 18.62 -10.35
C TYR A 32 -13.79 18.85 -10.91
N SER A 33 -12.92 19.43 -10.09
CA SER A 33 -11.47 19.48 -10.34
C SER A 33 -10.77 18.29 -9.69
N GLN A 34 -9.53 18.00 -10.11
CA GLN A 34 -8.71 16.96 -9.47
C GLN A 34 -8.51 17.24 -7.98
N LEU A 35 -8.21 18.49 -7.61
CA LEU A 35 -8.05 18.89 -6.21
C LEU A 35 -9.30 18.61 -5.38
N GLU A 36 -10.50 18.81 -5.93
CA GLU A 36 -11.74 18.49 -5.22
C GLU A 36 -11.93 16.99 -4.99
N LEU A 37 -11.55 16.16 -5.97
CA LEU A 37 -11.58 14.70 -5.80
C LEU A 37 -10.59 14.26 -4.71
N ASP A 38 -9.37 14.79 -4.76
CA ASP A 38 -8.31 14.40 -3.84
C ASP A 38 -8.60 14.86 -2.41
N VAL A 39 -9.11 16.08 -2.23
CA VAL A 39 -9.55 16.59 -0.91
C VAL A 39 -10.75 15.79 -0.38
N ALA A 40 -11.68 15.38 -1.24
CA ALA A 40 -12.75 14.49 -0.85
C ALA A 40 -12.19 13.13 -0.38
N LEU A 41 -11.19 12.58 -1.09
CA LEU A 41 -10.60 11.29 -0.75
C LEU A 41 -9.86 11.38 0.58
N GLU A 42 -9.10 12.46 0.79
CA GLU A 42 -8.42 12.78 2.05
C GLU A 42 -9.37 12.64 3.24
N ASN A 43 -10.52 13.30 3.18
CA ASN A 43 -11.53 13.29 4.25
C ASN A 43 -12.25 11.94 4.36
N ALA A 44 -12.55 11.28 3.24
CA ALA A 44 -13.13 9.95 3.27
C ALA A 44 -12.20 8.95 3.98
N ILE A 45 -10.90 9.02 3.74
CA ILE A 45 -9.89 8.18 4.40
C ILE A 45 -9.72 8.54 5.87
N ALA A 46 -9.64 9.84 6.18
CA ALA A 46 -9.50 10.34 7.55
C ALA A 46 -10.60 9.89 8.52
N TYR A 47 -11.75 9.45 8.00
CA TYR A 47 -12.93 8.98 8.74
C TYR A 47 -13.46 7.61 8.28
N SER A 48 -12.59 6.78 7.67
CA SER A 48 -12.91 5.40 7.25
C SER A 48 -14.16 5.24 6.37
N ARG A 49 -14.50 6.22 5.54
CA ARG A 49 -15.65 6.19 4.61
C ARG A 49 -15.32 5.43 3.33
N ILE A 50 -15.08 4.12 3.46
CA ILE A 50 -14.54 3.28 2.37
C ILE A 50 -15.38 3.30 1.09
N LYS A 51 -16.72 3.26 1.20
CA LYS A 51 -17.60 3.34 0.01
C LYS A 51 -17.46 4.66 -0.75
N THR A 52 -17.23 5.76 -0.02
CA THR A 52 -16.96 7.06 -0.61
C THR A 52 -15.58 7.07 -1.24
N ALA A 53 -14.57 6.51 -0.57
CA ALA A 53 -13.22 6.40 -1.09
C ALA A 53 -13.16 5.56 -2.38
N ASP A 54 -13.85 4.42 -2.47
CA ASP A 54 -13.94 3.63 -3.71
C ASP A 54 -14.49 4.46 -4.87
N TYR A 55 -15.62 5.16 -4.66
CA TYR A 55 -16.21 6.05 -5.68
C TYR A 55 -15.23 7.14 -6.13
N LEU A 56 -14.51 7.76 -5.20
CA LEU A 56 -13.55 8.82 -5.52
C LEU A 56 -12.35 8.31 -6.32
N LEU A 57 -11.84 7.12 -5.97
CA LEU A 57 -10.77 6.46 -6.72
C LEU A 57 -11.23 6.07 -8.14
N GLU A 58 -12.50 5.66 -8.31
CA GLU A 58 -13.08 5.40 -9.63
C GLU A 58 -13.11 6.67 -10.51
N LEU A 59 -13.29 7.85 -9.91
CA LEU A 59 -13.21 9.14 -10.60
C LEU A 59 -11.78 9.62 -10.84
N GLY A 60 -10.77 8.91 -10.32
CA GLY A 60 -9.36 9.24 -10.51
C GLY A 60 -8.73 10.06 -9.38
N ALA A 61 -9.32 10.08 -8.18
CA ALA A 61 -8.66 10.67 -7.00
C ALA A 61 -7.32 9.97 -6.69
N ASP A 62 -6.36 10.70 -6.13
CA ASP A 62 -5.06 10.20 -5.68
C ASP A 62 -4.85 10.42 -4.17
N PHE A 63 -4.21 9.46 -3.51
CA PHE A 63 -3.87 9.54 -2.09
C PHE A 63 -2.77 10.56 -1.80
N SER A 64 -1.91 10.91 -2.76
CA SER A 64 -0.71 11.72 -2.54
C SER A 64 -0.98 13.22 -2.35
N ASN A 65 -2.24 13.65 -2.36
CA ASN A 65 -2.59 15.05 -2.12
C ASN A 65 -2.10 15.52 -0.76
N TYR A 66 -1.54 16.73 -0.74
CA TYR A 66 -0.83 17.30 0.41
C TYR A 66 0.11 16.30 1.10
N ASP A 67 0.85 15.52 0.31
CA ASP A 67 1.84 14.57 0.81
C ASP A 67 1.22 13.46 1.68
N TYR A 68 0.11 12.86 1.22
CA TYR A 68 -0.60 11.75 1.88
C TYR A 68 -1.33 12.13 3.18
N GLN A 69 -1.68 13.40 3.32
CA GLN A 69 -2.29 13.98 4.54
C GLN A 69 -3.49 13.19 5.09
N GLY A 70 -4.36 12.67 4.22
CA GLY A 70 -5.58 11.96 4.65
C GLY A 70 -5.31 10.69 5.44
N ILE A 71 -4.18 10.05 5.17
CA ILE A 71 -3.76 8.82 5.84
C ILE A 71 -3.17 9.14 7.21
N TYR A 72 -2.46 10.28 7.32
CA TYR A 72 -2.00 10.79 8.61
C TYR A 72 -3.17 11.26 9.47
N TYR A 73 -4.21 11.87 8.88
CA TYR A 73 -5.43 12.13 9.62
C TYR A 73 -6.16 10.87 10.05
N ALA A 74 -6.18 9.82 9.23
CA ALA A 74 -6.70 8.53 9.67
C ALA A 74 -5.92 8.00 10.88
N ALA A 75 -4.58 8.10 10.88
CA ALA A 75 -3.77 7.72 12.03
C ALA A 75 -3.97 8.61 13.26
N HIS A 76 -4.10 9.92 13.05
CA HIS A 76 -4.38 10.90 14.12
C HIS A 76 -5.74 10.66 14.78
N ASN A 77 -6.76 10.36 13.97
CA ASN A 77 -8.13 10.10 14.40
C ASN A 77 -8.33 8.66 14.91
N ASN A 78 -7.27 7.83 14.92
CA ASN A 78 -7.32 6.41 15.26
C ASN A 78 -8.27 5.58 14.35
N GLU A 79 -8.42 5.99 13.09
CA GLU A 79 -9.26 5.39 12.06
C GLU A 79 -8.52 4.28 11.31
N LEU A 80 -8.30 3.16 12.01
CA LEU A 80 -7.52 2.02 11.51
C LEU A 80 -8.02 1.47 10.17
N SER A 81 -9.33 1.49 9.93
CA SER A 81 -9.94 0.94 8.69
C SER A 81 -9.57 1.78 7.46
N GLY A 82 -9.64 3.11 7.55
CA GLY A 82 -9.22 4.04 6.50
C GLY A 82 -7.73 3.90 6.17
N MET A 83 -6.88 3.82 7.20
CA MET A 83 -5.44 3.61 7.05
C MET A 83 -5.12 2.29 6.33
N LYS A 84 -5.68 1.16 6.81
CA LYS A 84 -5.51 -0.16 6.20
C LYS A 84 -5.94 -0.17 4.73
N TYR A 85 -7.07 0.46 4.44
CA TYR A 85 -7.60 0.55 3.09
C TYR A 85 -6.66 1.32 2.15
N ALA A 86 -6.12 2.47 2.58
CA ALA A 86 -5.19 3.25 1.77
C ALA A 86 -3.89 2.47 1.45
N ILE A 87 -3.34 1.77 2.45
CA ILE A 87 -2.15 0.90 2.26
C ILE A 87 -2.45 -0.24 1.29
N ALA A 88 -3.60 -0.90 1.44
CA ALA A 88 -4.04 -1.95 0.53
C ALA A 88 -4.26 -1.44 -0.92
N LYS A 89 -4.54 -0.14 -1.11
CA LYS A 89 -4.69 0.50 -2.41
C LYS A 89 -3.37 1.07 -2.97
N GLY A 90 -2.23 0.82 -2.32
CA GLY A 90 -0.92 1.10 -2.90
C GLY A 90 -0.04 2.05 -2.12
N VAL A 91 -0.58 2.74 -1.11
CA VAL A 91 0.22 3.67 -0.29
C VAL A 91 1.31 2.90 0.44
N ASP A 92 2.51 3.47 0.48
CA ASP A 92 3.60 2.89 1.23
C ASP A 92 3.43 3.04 2.74
N ILE A 93 3.61 1.95 3.48
CA ILE A 93 3.53 1.97 4.95
C ILE A 93 4.63 2.85 5.57
N ASN A 94 5.77 2.96 4.87
CA ASN A 94 6.92 3.78 5.26
C ASN A 94 6.96 5.13 4.52
N VAL A 95 5.85 5.55 3.92
CA VAL A 95 5.76 6.83 3.18
C VAL A 95 6.25 8.00 4.05
N ASN A 96 6.98 8.92 3.42
CA ASN A 96 7.61 10.08 4.07
C ASN A 96 8.43 9.72 5.30
N ASN A 97 9.33 8.75 5.14
CA ASN A 97 10.23 8.26 6.18
C ASN A 97 9.44 7.83 7.42
N GLY A 98 8.45 6.96 7.23
CA GLY A 98 7.66 6.39 8.33
C GLY A 98 6.83 7.40 9.12
N MET A 99 6.38 8.50 8.49
CA MET A 99 5.52 9.48 9.15
C MET A 99 4.27 8.84 9.77
N LEU A 100 3.71 7.82 9.10
CA LEU A 100 2.54 7.10 9.59
C LEU A 100 2.77 6.44 10.96
N LEU A 101 3.91 5.75 11.13
CA LEU A 101 4.28 5.14 12.42
C LEU A 101 4.48 6.23 13.50
N ASN A 102 5.17 7.32 13.17
CA ASN A 102 5.36 8.43 14.09
C ASN A 102 4.03 9.06 14.54
N THR A 103 3.09 9.29 13.61
CA THR A 103 1.74 9.77 13.95
C THR A 103 1.01 8.80 14.86
N ALA A 104 1.08 7.49 14.59
CA ALA A 104 0.46 6.48 15.44
C ALA A 104 1.04 6.47 16.86
N ILE A 105 2.36 6.68 17.04
CA ILE A 105 2.99 6.85 18.37
C ILE A 105 2.39 8.07 19.09
N VAL A 106 2.27 9.21 18.42
CA VAL A 106 1.66 10.42 19.01
C VAL A 106 0.20 10.15 19.40
N THR A 107 -0.61 9.55 18.52
CA THR A 107 -2.00 9.19 18.80
C THR A 107 -2.13 8.26 20.01
N PHE A 108 -1.24 7.27 20.12
CA PHE A 108 -1.21 6.34 21.25
C PHE A 108 -1.04 7.08 22.59
N THR A 109 -0.26 8.16 22.64
CA THR A 109 -0.07 8.90 23.91
C THR A 109 -1.39 9.44 24.49
N ASN A 110 -2.33 9.80 23.62
CA ASN A 110 -3.65 10.34 23.99
C ASN A 110 -4.72 9.25 24.15
N THR A 111 -4.71 8.23 23.29
CA THR A 111 -5.78 7.22 23.21
C THR A 111 -5.48 5.94 23.99
N LYS A 112 -4.19 5.64 24.18
CA LYS A 112 -3.68 4.34 24.66
C LYS A 112 -4.05 3.14 23.78
N ASP A 113 -4.49 3.39 22.55
CA ASP A 113 -4.79 2.34 21.59
C ASP A 113 -3.52 1.92 20.82
N ILE A 114 -3.12 0.67 21.00
CA ILE A 114 -1.92 0.09 20.42
C ILE A 114 -2.17 -0.64 19.10
N GLU A 115 -3.44 -0.92 18.74
CA GLU A 115 -3.80 -1.79 17.62
C GLU A 115 -3.28 -1.28 16.28
N MET A 116 -3.28 0.05 16.10
CA MET A 116 -2.71 0.66 14.91
C MET A 116 -1.20 0.44 14.80
N ILE A 117 -0.46 0.67 15.89
CA ILE A 117 1.00 0.49 15.92
C ILE A 117 1.34 -0.98 15.70
N LYS A 118 0.63 -1.88 16.39
CA LYS A 118 0.77 -3.32 16.23
C LYS A 118 0.59 -3.74 14.78
N TRP A 119 -0.51 -3.32 14.16
CA TRP A 119 -0.76 -3.66 12.75
C TRP A 119 0.31 -3.07 11.83
N LEU A 120 0.75 -1.83 12.06
CA LEU A 120 1.81 -1.20 11.27
C LEU A 120 3.12 -2.01 11.33
N MET A 121 3.56 -2.37 12.54
CA MET A 121 4.77 -3.17 12.75
C MET A 121 4.64 -4.56 12.13
N GLU A 122 3.49 -5.22 12.26
CA GLU A 122 3.23 -6.53 11.63
C GLU A 122 3.24 -6.48 10.10
N ASN A 123 3.00 -5.31 9.49
CA ASN A 123 2.87 -5.13 8.05
C ASN A 123 4.03 -4.36 7.41
N GLY A 124 5.20 -4.32 8.06
CA GLY A 124 6.42 -3.83 7.43
C GLY A 124 6.79 -2.39 7.76
N ALA A 125 6.14 -1.75 8.74
CA ALA A 125 6.62 -0.47 9.25
C ALA A 125 8.04 -0.62 9.80
N ASP A 126 8.93 0.28 9.39
CA ASP A 126 10.33 0.28 9.80
C ASP A 126 10.51 1.18 11.02
N ARG A 127 10.84 0.57 12.17
CA ARG A 127 11.13 1.31 13.42
C ARG A 127 12.30 2.29 13.26
N ASN A 128 13.20 2.08 12.30
CA ASN A 128 14.34 2.97 12.07
C ASN A 128 13.92 4.34 11.54
N HIS A 129 12.66 4.50 11.15
CA HIS A 129 12.04 5.77 10.80
C HIS A 129 11.44 6.53 12.01
N LEU A 130 11.48 5.96 13.22
CA LEU A 130 11.06 6.69 14.41
C LEU A 130 11.94 7.91 14.64
N THR A 131 11.30 9.07 14.80
CA THR A 131 11.98 10.32 15.16
C THR A 131 12.43 10.29 16.62
N GLU A 132 13.39 11.14 16.98
CA GLU A 132 13.82 11.32 18.38
C GLU A 132 12.63 11.65 19.30
N SER A 133 11.68 12.47 18.82
CA SER A 133 10.46 12.79 19.57
C SER A 133 9.58 11.57 19.81
N SER A 134 9.37 10.71 18.80
CA SER A 134 8.59 9.48 18.97
C SER A 134 9.27 8.51 19.94
N ILE A 135 10.61 8.40 19.89
CA ILE A 135 11.39 7.59 20.83
C ILE A 135 11.21 8.11 22.26
N ASP A 136 11.32 9.43 22.48
CA ASP A 136 11.07 10.03 23.79
C ASP A 136 9.65 9.76 24.31
N LEU A 137 8.64 9.84 23.44
CA LEU A 137 7.26 9.51 23.80
C LEU A 137 7.08 8.03 24.19
N ILE A 138 7.70 7.11 23.45
CA ILE A 138 7.69 5.67 23.76
C ILE A 138 8.35 5.43 25.12
N GLU A 139 9.49 6.08 25.40
CA GLU A 139 10.19 5.87 26.66
C GLU A 139 9.43 6.41 27.86
N ARG A 140 8.82 7.59 27.74
CA ARG A 140 8.09 8.25 28.84
C ARG A 140 6.70 7.68 29.08
N TYR A 141 5.99 7.30 28.02
CA TYR A 141 4.56 6.98 28.09
C TYR A 141 4.19 5.59 27.55
N GLY A 142 5.14 4.87 26.97
CA GLY A 142 4.95 3.54 26.41
C GLY A 142 4.83 2.47 27.48
N THR A 143 3.88 1.56 27.28
CA THR A 143 3.76 0.31 28.05
C THR A 143 4.84 -0.69 27.65
N ASP A 144 5.12 -1.68 28.49
CA ASP A 144 6.03 -2.79 28.14
C ASP A 144 5.60 -3.51 26.86
N GLU A 145 4.29 -3.63 26.61
CA GLU A 145 3.75 -4.20 25.37
C GLU A 145 4.16 -3.39 24.13
N LEU A 146 3.94 -2.07 24.13
CA LEU A 146 4.40 -1.16 23.07
C LEU A 146 5.90 -1.28 22.81
N LYS A 147 6.72 -1.24 23.86
CA LYS A 147 8.18 -1.37 23.71
C LYS A 147 8.54 -2.70 23.06
N SER A 148 7.91 -3.80 23.52
CA SER A 148 8.09 -5.12 22.93
C SER A 148 7.68 -5.18 21.45
N ILE A 149 6.59 -4.52 21.06
CA ILE A 149 6.13 -4.49 19.67
C ILE A 149 7.13 -3.72 18.79
N ILE A 150 7.62 -2.57 19.26
CA ILE A 150 8.57 -1.73 18.52
C ILE A 150 9.94 -2.39 18.40
N ASP A 151 10.39 -3.11 19.42
CA ASP A 151 11.71 -3.75 19.43
C ASP A 151 11.74 -5.12 18.75
N THR A 152 10.57 -5.71 18.47
CA THR A 152 10.49 -6.95 17.70
C THR A 152 10.91 -6.66 16.25
N PRO A 153 11.95 -7.34 15.71
CA PRO A 153 12.32 -7.16 14.31
C PRO A 153 11.15 -7.50 13.39
N THR A 154 10.74 -6.54 12.56
CA THR A 154 9.66 -6.72 11.59
C THR A 154 10.02 -7.83 10.61
N LYS A 155 9.27 -8.94 10.64
CA LYS A 155 9.40 -10.01 9.65
C LYS A 155 8.79 -9.54 8.34
N LYS A 156 9.63 -9.18 7.36
CA LYS A 156 9.15 -8.86 6.02
C LYS A 156 8.62 -10.12 5.35
N THR A 157 7.40 -10.06 4.83
CA THR A 157 6.77 -11.17 4.10
C THR A 157 6.23 -10.69 2.77
N VAL A 158 6.04 -11.62 1.84
CA VAL A 158 5.34 -11.38 0.57
C VAL A 158 4.29 -12.45 0.39
N LYS A 159 3.16 -12.07 -0.21
CA LYS A 159 2.08 -13.01 -0.53
C LYS A 159 2.11 -13.37 -2.00
N ILE A 160 1.94 -14.65 -2.29
CA ILE A 160 1.91 -15.17 -3.66
C ILE A 160 0.50 -14.97 -4.21
N ILE A 161 0.37 -14.15 -5.24
CA ILE A 161 -0.89 -13.92 -5.96
C ILE A 161 -1.09 -14.96 -7.05
N ASP A 162 -0.01 -15.31 -7.75
CA ASP A 162 0.00 -16.37 -8.74
C ASP A 162 1.44 -16.83 -9.01
N SER A 163 1.60 -18.02 -9.58
CA SER A 163 2.89 -18.50 -10.04
C SER A 163 2.76 -19.51 -11.17
N TRP A 164 3.71 -19.51 -12.09
CA TRP A 164 3.75 -20.48 -13.19
C TRP A 164 5.19 -20.75 -13.65
N ASN A 165 5.36 -21.87 -14.35
CA ASN A 165 6.64 -22.23 -14.96
C ASN A 165 6.64 -21.81 -16.43
N ILE A 166 7.75 -21.24 -16.86
CA ILE A 166 8.05 -21.03 -18.28
C ILE A 166 9.25 -21.92 -18.62
N THR A 167 9.05 -22.87 -19.55
CA THR A 167 10.10 -23.78 -20.00
C THR A 167 11.31 -23.02 -20.48
N GLY A 168 12.49 -23.35 -19.96
CA GLY A 168 13.76 -22.68 -20.28
C GLY A 168 13.98 -21.31 -19.62
N PHE A 169 12.96 -20.74 -18.96
CA PHE A 169 13.06 -19.43 -18.30
C PHE A 169 12.93 -19.51 -16.77
N GLY A 170 12.18 -20.48 -16.23
CA GLY A 170 12.05 -20.72 -14.79
C GLY A 170 10.68 -20.38 -14.22
N ILE A 171 10.61 -20.16 -12.91
CA ILE A 171 9.37 -19.81 -12.20
C ILE A 171 9.16 -18.31 -12.31
N ILE A 172 7.96 -17.89 -12.72
CA ILE A 172 7.47 -16.54 -12.52
C ILE A 172 6.46 -16.58 -11.38
N ALA A 173 6.56 -15.65 -10.44
CA ALA A 173 5.59 -15.44 -9.39
C ALA A 173 5.15 -13.98 -9.37
N GLU A 174 3.85 -13.77 -9.17
CA GLU A 174 3.27 -12.48 -8.82
C GLU A 174 3.26 -12.35 -7.30
N LEU A 175 3.95 -11.34 -6.78
CA LEU A 175 4.16 -11.09 -5.37
C LEU A 175 3.40 -9.81 -4.96
N GLU A 176 2.60 -9.90 -3.90
CA GLU A 176 1.92 -8.80 -3.21
C GLU A 176 2.73 -8.37 -1.97
N ASN A 177 2.55 -7.11 -1.53
CA ASN A 177 3.15 -6.49 -0.33
C ASN A 177 4.65 -6.18 -0.39
N ILE A 178 5.14 -5.75 -1.55
CA ILE A 178 6.54 -5.37 -1.69
C ILE A 178 6.69 -3.87 -1.41
N HIS A 179 7.17 -3.56 -0.21
CA HIS A 179 7.41 -2.18 0.25
C HIS A 179 8.59 -1.53 -0.46
N ASP A 180 9.74 -2.18 -0.44
CA ASP A 180 11.02 -1.58 -0.83
C ASP A 180 11.69 -2.28 -2.03
N GLY A 181 10.93 -3.03 -2.83
CA GLY A 181 11.50 -3.96 -3.81
C GLY A 181 12.16 -5.19 -3.16
N ILE A 182 12.53 -6.18 -3.97
CA ILE A 182 13.27 -7.36 -3.51
C ILE A 182 14.57 -7.51 -4.29
N THR A 183 15.69 -7.38 -3.58
CA THR A 183 17.03 -7.49 -4.15
C THR A 183 17.27 -8.90 -4.72
N LYS A 184 18.05 -8.96 -5.81
CA LYS A 184 18.52 -10.25 -6.34
C LYS A 184 19.32 -11.02 -5.29
N GLY A 185 19.06 -12.32 -5.18
CA GLY A 185 19.71 -13.21 -4.21
C GLY A 185 18.94 -13.35 -2.90
N THR A 186 17.96 -12.48 -2.63
CA THR A 186 17.08 -12.60 -1.46
C THR A 186 16.35 -13.93 -1.47
N LYS A 187 16.25 -14.56 -0.30
CA LYS A 187 15.65 -15.87 -0.13
C LYS A 187 14.22 -15.70 0.37
N LEU A 188 13.28 -16.28 -0.36
CA LEU A 188 11.88 -16.36 0.02
C LEU A 188 11.61 -17.75 0.58
N LYS A 189 11.06 -17.83 1.79
CA LYS A 189 10.81 -19.10 2.49
C LYS A 189 9.34 -19.26 2.84
N SER A 190 8.75 -20.36 2.38
CA SER A 190 7.43 -20.78 2.77
C SER A 190 7.35 -20.99 4.28
N GLN A 191 6.37 -20.35 4.91
CA GLN A 191 6.09 -20.57 6.32
C GLN A 191 5.32 -21.89 6.57
N GLU A 192 4.66 -22.43 5.55
CA GLU A 192 3.89 -23.68 5.66
C GLU A 192 4.74 -24.91 5.39
N THR A 193 5.52 -24.88 4.30
CA THR A 193 6.24 -26.05 3.78
C THR A 193 7.74 -25.99 4.05
N GLY A 194 8.27 -24.82 4.40
CA GLY A 194 9.72 -24.60 4.53
C GLY A 194 10.49 -24.58 3.21
N LEU A 195 9.80 -24.73 2.07
CA LEU A 195 10.40 -24.62 0.74
C LEU A 195 10.95 -23.20 0.51
N THR A 196 11.96 -23.09 -0.35
CA THR A 196 12.68 -21.81 -0.54
C THR A 196 12.97 -21.52 -1.99
N TRP A 197 12.90 -20.23 -2.32
CA TRP A 197 13.18 -19.69 -3.64
C TRP A 197 14.11 -18.49 -3.51
N ILE A 198 15.01 -18.32 -4.48
CA ILE A 198 15.91 -17.18 -4.59
C ILE A 198 15.35 -16.24 -5.65
N VAL A 199 15.28 -14.95 -5.32
CA VAL A 199 14.88 -13.91 -6.28
C VAL A 199 16.00 -13.70 -7.29
N GLU A 200 15.73 -13.91 -8.58
CA GLU A 200 16.72 -13.68 -9.65
C GLU A 200 16.61 -12.29 -10.23
N SER A 201 15.38 -11.82 -10.45
CA SER A 201 15.10 -10.49 -11.01
C SER A 201 13.62 -10.15 -10.94
N ARG A 202 13.30 -8.85 -10.89
CA ARG A 202 11.96 -8.37 -11.20
C ARG A 202 11.70 -8.40 -12.70
N ILE A 203 10.53 -8.89 -13.09
CA ILE A 203 10.08 -8.86 -14.48
C ILE A 203 9.40 -7.52 -14.75
N VAL A 204 9.92 -6.80 -15.75
CA VAL A 204 9.39 -5.49 -16.17
C VAL A 204 8.71 -5.63 -17.52
N GLU A 205 7.39 -5.55 -17.51
CA GLU A 205 6.57 -5.62 -18.71
C GLU A 205 6.66 -4.30 -19.47
N THR A 206 7.40 -4.33 -20.58
CA THR A 206 7.80 -3.15 -21.36
C THR A 206 6.62 -2.34 -21.91
N LEU A 207 5.43 -2.95 -22.00
CA LEU A 207 4.21 -2.32 -22.50
C LEU A 207 3.74 -1.12 -21.67
N ALA A 208 4.04 -1.10 -20.38
CA ALA A 208 3.59 -0.08 -19.44
C ALA A 208 4.75 0.60 -18.71
N ILE A 209 5.98 0.52 -19.25
CA ILE A 209 7.23 0.81 -18.54
C ILE A 209 7.25 2.20 -17.87
N ASP A 210 6.67 3.20 -18.53
CA ASP A 210 6.63 4.59 -18.04
C ASP A 210 5.68 4.78 -16.84
N SER A 211 4.82 3.81 -16.56
CA SER A 211 3.82 3.86 -15.49
C SER A 211 4.11 2.88 -14.35
N LEU A 212 5.21 2.12 -14.40
CA LEU A 212 5.54 1.13 -13.37
C LEU A 212 6.38 1.75 -12.25
N LYS A 213 6.06 1.42 -11.00
CA LYS A 213 6.90 1.78 -9.84
C LYS A 213 8.22 1.03 -9.94
N ARG A 214 9.35 1.72 -9.89
CA ARG A 214 10.71 1.14 -9.95
C ARG A 214 11.33 1.14 -8.56
N PHE A 215 12.07 0.08 -8.21
CA PHE A 215 12.82 0.02 -6.96
C PHE A 215 14.33 -0.04 -7.26
N PRO A 216 15.14 0.95 -6.84
CA PRO A 216 16.56 1.03 -7.22
C PRO A 216 17.45 -0.14 -6.78
N ASN A 217 17.03 -0.89 -5.77
CA ASN A 217 17.73 -2.07 -5.26
C ASN A 217 17.50 -3.34 -6.09
N GLU A 218 16.59 -3.31 -7.06
CA GLU A 218 16.22 -4.49 -7.82
C GLU A 218 17.08 -4.70 -9.06
N THR A 219 17.32 -5.97 -9.39
CA THR A 219 17.77 -6.35 -10.74
C THR A 219 16.54 -6.62 -11.59
N GLU A 220 16.47 -6.01 -12.78
CA GLU A 220 15.32 -6.15 -13.66
C GLU A 220 15.61 -6.98 -14.91
N THR A 221 14.60 -7.71 -15.37
CA THR A 221 14.59 -8.38 -16.67
C THR A 221 13.38 -7.90 -17.47
N PRO A 222 13.59 -7.26 -18.64
CA PRO A 222 12.49 -6.81 -19.47
C PRO A 222 11.74 -8.00 -20.08
N MET A 223 10.43 -7.89 -20.17
CA MET A 223 9.56 -8.83 -20.88
C MET A 223 8.78 -8.09 -21.95
N HIS A 224 8.97 -8.52 -23.20
CA HIS A 224 8.22 -8.03 -24.35
C HIS A 224 7.06 -8.98 -24.63
N LEU A 225 5.85 -8.42 -24.71
CA LEU A 225 4.63 -9.16 -24.97
C LEU A 225 4.10 -8.77 -26.35
N ASN A 226 3.79 -9.76 -27.18
CA ASN A 226 3.21 -9.56 -28.51
C ASN A 226 1.71 -9.82 -28.48
N PHE A 227 0.93 -8.94 -29.09
CA PHE A 227 -0.53 -9.03 -29.13
C PHE A 227 -1.04 -9.06 -30.57
N LYS A 228 -2.09 -9.85 -30.80
CA LYS A 228 -2.72 -9.99 -32.13
C LYS A 228 -3.62 -8.81 -32.52
N SER A 229 -3.87 -7.86 -31.60
CA SER A 229 -4.80 -6.74 -31.80
C SER A 229 -4.52 -5.63 -30.79
N VAL A 230 -4.79 -4.37 -31.17
CA VAL A 230 -4.69 -3.19 -30.29
C VAL A 230 -5.56 -3.33 -29.04
N SER A 231 -6.80 -3.82 -29.16
CA SER A 231 -7.68 -3.99 -27.99
C SER A 231 -7.08 -4.92 -26.91
N LYS A 232 -6.48 -6.05 -27.31
CA LYS A 232 -5.79 -6.94 -26.36
C LYS A 232 -4.55 -6.31 -25.73
N LEU A 233 -3.86 -5.47 -26.47
CA LEU A 233 -2.71 -4.72 -25.98
C LEU A 233 -3.17 -3.72 -24.90
N GLU A 234 -4.18 -2.91 -25.17
CA GLU A 234 -4.70 -1.93 -24.20
C GLU A 234 -5.22 -2.60 -22.93
N ASN A 235 -6.02 -3.66 -23.06
CA ASN A 235 -6.52 -4.42 -21.91
C ASN A 235 -5.38 -5.00 -21.05
N ALA A 236 -4.29 -5.47 -21.68
CA ALA A 236 -3.13 -5.98 -20.96
C ALA A 236 -2.38 -4.85 -20.25
N LYS A 237 -2.20 -3.69 -20.91
CA LYS A 237 -1.58 -2.49 -20.34
C LYS A 237 -2.34 -2.02 -19.09
N GLU A 238 -3.65 -1.89 -19.18
CA GLU A 238 -4.51 -1.52 -18.05
C GLU A 238 -4.40 -2.51 -16.89
N THR A 239 -4.38 -3.82 -17.20
CA THR A 239 -4.22 -4.87 -16.18
C THR A 239 -2.87 -4.75 -15.46
N ILE A 240 -1.78 -4.51 -16.19
CA ILE A 240 -0.44 -4.34 -15.63
C ILE A 240 -0.38 -3.12 -14.71
N ILE A 241 -0.92 -1.99 -15.17
CA ILE A 241 -0.97 -0.75 -14.38
C ILE A 241 -1.80 -0.96 -13.13
N LYS A 242 -2.98 -1.60 -13.24
CA LYS A 242 -3.85 -1.91 -12.09
C LYS A 242 -3.13 -2.80 -11.07
N LYS A 243 -2.42 -3.84 -11.51
CA LYS A 243 -1.62 -4.70 -10.61
C LYS A 243 -0.52 -3.91 -9.91
N ASN A 244 0.22 -3.05 -10.62
CA ASN A 244 1.26 -2.21 -10.02
C ASN A 244 0.70 -1.24 -8.98
N ARG A 245 -0.45 -0.62 -9.24
CA ARG A 245 -1.15 0.24 -8.25
C ARG A 245 -1.51 -0.56 -7.00
N ASN A 246 -1.96 -1.79 -7.16
CA ASN A 246 -2.25 -2.71 -6.06
C ASN A 246 -1.01 -3.44 -5.50
N ARG A 247 0.21 -2.95 -5.79
CA ARG A 247 1.49 -3.51 -5.30
C ARG A 247 1.73 -4.98 -5.63
N VAL A 248 1.19 -5.44 -6.76
CA VAL A 248 1.45 -6.78 -7.29
C VAL A 248 2.49 -6.68 -8.40
N PHE A 249 3.63 -7.31 -8.19
CA PHE A 249 4.78 -7.26 -9.10
C PHE A 249 5.26 -8.66 -9.46
N LYS A 250 5.79 -8.83 -10.67
CA LYS A 250 6.28 -10.12 -11.16
C LYS A 250 7.76 -10.29 -10.87
N TYR A 251 8.15 -11.45 -10.34
CA TYR A 251 9.53 -11.84 -10.13
C TYR A 251 9.83 -13.18 -10.77
N ARG A 252 11.05 -13.29 -11.27
CA ARG A 252 11.65 -14.55 -11.62
C ARG A 252 12.27 -15.16 -10.37
N LEU A 253 11.84 -16.36 -10.04
CA LEU A 253 12.29 -17.11 -8.88
C LEU A 253 13.04 -18.36 -9.31
N LYS A 254 14.12 -18.67 -8.60
CA LYS A 254 14.86 -19.92 -8.72
C LYS A 254 14.64 -20.78 -7.48
N PRO A 255 14.13 -22.01 -7.59
CA PRO A 255 13.98 -22.86 -6.43
C PRO A 255 15.35 -23.35 -5.94
N SER A 256 15.56 -23.41 -4.62
CA SER A 256 16.89 -23.68 -4.05
C SER A 256 17.31 -25.16 -4.10
N LYS A 257 16.36 -26.09 -3.96
CA LYS A 257 16.59 -27.54 -3.81
C LYS A 257 15.50 -28.42 -4.44
N GLN A 258 14.58 -27.84 -5.21
CA GLN A 258 13.38 -28.50 -5.73
C GLN A 258 12.98 -27.90 -7.09
N ASN A 259 11.97 -28.45 -7.79
CA ASN A 259 11.38 -27.86 -9.00
C ASN A 259 9.93 -27.37 -8.77
N GLU A 260 9.55 -27.16 -7.52
CA GLU A 260 8.22 -26.72 -7.14
C GLU A 260 8.11 -25.20 -7.17
N LYS A 261 6.98 -24.70 -7.70
CA LYS A 261 6.61 -23.29 -7.65
C LYS A 261 5.84 -23.00 -6.35
N PRO A 262 5.92 -21.78 -5.80
CA PRO A 262 5.12 -21.42 -4.63
C PRO A 262 3.62 -21.46 -4.96
N LYS A 263 2.78 -21.79 -3.99
CA LYS A 263 1.32 -21.92 -4.19
C LYS A 263 0.63 -20.56 -4.14
N ASN A 264 -0.49 -20.44 -4.85
CA ASN A 264 -1.33 -19.25 -4.75
C ASN A 264 -1.86 -19.08 -3.31
N GLY A 265 -1.75 -17.88 -2.77
CA GLY A 265 -2.13 -17.51 -1.40
C GLY A 265 -1.03 -17.72 -0.37
N GLU A 266 0.07 -18.37 -0.72
CA GLU A 266 1.16 -18.68 0.22
C GLU A 266 1.88 -17.41 0.69
N ILE A 267 2.21 -17.35 1.99
CA ILE A 267 3.00 -16.26 2.57
C ILE A 267 4.45 -16.72 2.69
N LEU A 268 5.35 -15.98 2.07
CA LEU A 268 6.78 -16.24 2.11
C LEU A 268 7.49 -15.21 2.98
N LEU A 269 8.31 -15.69 3.91
CA LEU A 269 9.23 -14.85 4.67
C LEU A 269 10.41 -14.44 3.78
N ILE A 270 10.79 -13.17 3.87
CA ILE A 270 11.97 -12.62 3.21
C ILE A 270 13.17 -12.81 4.16
N GLU A 271 14.15 -13.62 3.75
CA GLU A 271 15.41 -13.95 4.44
C GLU A 271 16.64 -13.40 3.68
#